data_AF-A0A915YPS0-F1
#
_entry.id   AF-A0A915YPS0-F1
#
_cell.length_a   1.000
_cell.length_b   1.000
_cell.length_c   1.000
_cell.angle_alpha   90.00
_cell.angle_beta   90.00
_cell.angle_gamma   90.00
#
_symmetry.space_group_name_H-M   'P 1'
#
loop_
_entity.id
_entity.type
_entity.pdbx_description
1 polymer ?
#
loop_
_entity_poly.entity_id
_entity_poly.type
_entity_poly.pdbx_seq_one_letter_code
_entity_poly.pdbx_strand_id
1 'polypeptide(L)'
;MKVRNLLSASAWQEGILTSTIPCEQTETGKYPGAYVFPPVKGLENRRPVTGLDFVSLYPSLIMTYNLSPDKIILSRERAESLKESGKKLHEINFQFNGRDVLT
;
A
#
# COMPACT_ATOMS: atom_id res chain seq x y z
N MET A 1 -7.69 -0.09 18.15
CA MET A 1 -8.69 0.95 18.53
C MET A 1 -8.29 2.36 18.09
N LYS A 2 -7.11 2.90 18.41
CA LYS A 2 -6.77 4.33 18.14
C LYS A 2 -6.93 4.78 16.67
N VAL A 3 -6.34 4.06 15.72
CA VAL A 3 -6.39 4.43 14.29
C VAL A 3 -7.82 4.34 13.75
N ARG A 4 -8.55 3.26 14.07
CA ARG A 4 -9.94 3.07 13.64
C ARG A 4 -10.85 4.19 14.18
N ASN A 5 -10.70 4.57 15.45
CA ASN A 5 -11.52 5.63 16.04
C ASN A 5 -11.25 6.98 15.37
N LEU A 6 -9.98 7.30 15.09
CA LEU A 6 -9.61 8.52 14.37
C LEU A 6 -10.21 8.53 12.96
N LEU A 7 -10.10 7.41 12.24
CA LEU A 7 -10.64 7.27 10.89
C LEU A 7 -12.17 7.38 10.88
N SER A 8 -12.87 6.75 11.82
CA SER A 8 -14.33 6.87 11.96
C SER A 8 -14.77 8.29 12.31
N ALA A 9 -14.04 9.00 13.17
CA ALA A 9 -14.33 10.40 13.50
C ALA A 9 -14.15 11.31 12.29
N SER A 10 -13.08 11.12 11.51
CA SER A 10 -12.84 11.89 10.28
C SER A 10 -13.86 11.56 9.19
N ALA A 11 -14.21 10.28 9.00
CA ALA A 11 -15.22 9.87 8.03
C ALA A 11 -16.59 10.48 8.36
N TRP A 12 -16.98 10.53 9.62
CA TRP A 12 -18.21 11.19 10.06
C TRP A 12 -18.26 12.68 9.69
N GLN A 13 -17.14 13.40 9.87
CA GLN A 13 -17.04 14.82 9.49
C GLN A 13 -17.23 15.04 7.99
N GLU A 14 -16.75 14.10 7.17
CA GLU A 14 -16.86 14.13 5.71
C GLU A 14 -18.17 13.49 5.18
N GLY A 15 -19.09 13.07 6.06
CA GLY A 15 -20.35 12.42 5.66
C GLY A 15 -20.17 11.02 5.06
N ILE A 16 -19.06 10.34 5.36
CA ILE A 16 -18.72 9.00 4.88
C ILE A 16 -19.12 7.95 5.92
N LEU A 17 -19.85 6.92 5.50
CA LEU A 17 -20.22 5.79 6.35
C LEU A 17 -19.10 4.74 6.41
N THR A 18 -18.71 4.33 7.61
CA THR A 18 -17.72 3.25 7.81
C THR A 18 -18.40 1.89 7.98
N SER A 19 -17.96 0.90 7.22
CA SER A 19 -18.41 -0.49 7.38
C SER A 19 -17.97 -1.08 8.74
N THR A 20 -18.89 -1.79 9.40
CA THR A 20 -18.60 -2.64 10.57
C THR A 20 -18.55 -4.12 10.22
N ILE A 21 -18.74 -4.47 8.95
CA ILE A 21 -18.81 -5.85 8.47
C ILE A 21 -17.41 -6.46 8.58
N PRO A 22 -17.24 -7.60 9.29
CA PRO A 22 -15.98 -8.32 9.30
C PRO A 22 -15.69 -8.86 7.90
N CYS A 23 -14.42 -8.84 7.48
CA CYS A 23 -14.02 -9.48 6.24
C CYS A 23 -14.12 -11.00 6.40
N GLU A 24 -15.13 -11.62 5.79
CA GLU A 24 -15.37 -13.06 5.88
C GLU A 24 -14.49 -13.89 4.93
N GLN A 25 -14.10 -13.31 3.78
CA GLN A 25 -13.27 -13.94 2.77
C GLN A 25 -11.83 -13.44 2.90
N THR A 26 -11.06 -14.09 3.77
CA THR A 26 -9.61 -13.88 3.82
C THR A 26 -8.93 -15.00 3.05
N GLU A 27 -8.27 -14.68 1.94
CA GLU A 27 -7.34 -15.62 1.33
C GLU A 27 -6.17 -15.84 2.29
N THR A 28 -5.88 -17.10 2.60
CA THR A 28 -4.74 -17.46 3.46
C THR A 28 -3.44 -17.22 2.69
N GLY A 29 -2.69 -16.19 3.07
CA GLY A 29 -1.46 -15.82 2.38
C GLY A 29 -0.82 -14.60 3.02
N LYS A 30 0.48 -14.41 2.78
CA LYS A 30 1.20 -13.20 3.20
C LYS A 30 1.79 -12.51 1.97
N TYR A 31 1.67 -11.19 1.93
CA TYR A 31 2.37 -10.38 0.94
C TYR A 31 3.87 -10.36 1.25
N PRO A 32 4.74 -10.25 0.22
CA PRO A 32 6.14 -9.94 0.42
C PRO A 32 6.30 -8.68 1.28
N GLY A 33 7.16 -8.75 2.29
CA GLY A 33 7.44 -7.65 3.21
C GLY A 33 8.55 -6.72 2.71
N ALA A 34 9.31 -6.18 3.65
CA ALA A 34 10.46 -5.35 3.33
C ALA A 34 11.56 -6.16 2.62
N TYR A 35 12.25 -5.51 1.67
CA TYR A 35 13.47 -6.03 1.08
C TYR A 35 14.67 -5.67 1.97
N VAL A 36 15.55 -6.64 2.22
CA VAL A 36 16.77 -6.45 3.02
C VAL A 36 17.98 -6.74 2.14
N PHE A 37 18.84 -5.75 1.97
CA PHE A 37 20.11 -5.95 1.28
C PHE A 37 21.03 -6.86 2.11
N PRO A 38 21.73 -7.81 1.48
CA PRO A 38 22.71 -8.63 2.17
C PRO A 38 23.85 -7.73 2.69
N PRO A 39 24.25 -7.84 3.96
CA PRO A 39 25.30 -6.98 4.50
C PRO A 39 26.68 -7.42 4.01
N VAL A 40 27.54 -6.44 3.70
CA VAL A 40 28.98 -6.69 3.55
C VAL A 40 29.58 -6.67 4.96
N LYS A 41 29.88 -7.85 5.50
CA LYS A 41 30.41 -7.99 6.86
C LYS A 41 31.89 -7.61 6.89
N GLY A 42 32.29 -6.88 7.92
CA GLY A 42 33.68 -6.49 8.15
C GLY A 42 33.79 -5.14 8.86
N LEU A 43 35.01 -4.75 9.19
CA LEU A 43 35.32 -3.43 9.74
C LEU A 43 35.72 -2.49 8.59
N GLU A 44 34.93 -1.45 8.34
CA GLU A 44 35.25 -0.42 7.35
C GLU A 44 36.01 0.73 8.03
N ASN A 45 37.33 0.78 7.82
CA ASN A 45 38.21 1.81 8.37
C ASN A 45 38.76 2.76 7.29
N ARG A 46 38.45 2.55 6.01
CA ARG A 46 39.06 3.31 4.90
C ARG A 46 38.30 4.60 4.59
N ARG A 47 37.01 4.66 4.94
CA ARG A 47 36.13 5.78 4.63
C ARG A 47 34.98 5.90 5.63
N PRO A 48 34.41 7.10 5.83
CA PRO A 48 33.19 7.28 6.60
C PRO A 48 32.01 6.51 5.97
N VAL A 49 31.12 5.99 6.82
CA VAL A 49 29.86 5.35 6.41
C VAL A 49 28.71 6.26 6.81
N THR A 50 27.86 6.63 5.85
CA THR A 50 26.70 7.50 6.08
C THR A 50 25.42 6.68 6.05
N GLY A 51 24.59 6.85 7.08
CA GLY A 51 23.22 6.34 7.09
C GLY A 51 22.27 7.31 6.41
N LEU A 52 21.55 6.84 5.40
CA LEU A 52 20.48 7.58 4.73
C LEU A 52 19.18 6.82 4.94
N ASP A 53 18.10 7.56 5.25
CA ASP A 53 16.78 6.99 5.45
C ASP A 53 15.69 7.94 4.92
N PHE A 54 14.54 7.37 4.55
CA PHE A 54 13.37 8.12 4.12
C PHE A 54 12.47 8.43 5.32
N VAL A 55 12.19 9.72 5.54
CA VAL A 55 11.24 10.14 6.57
C VAL A 55 9.83 9.66 6.17
N SER A 56 9.22 8.83 7.01
CA SER A 56 7.82 8.38 6.85
C SER A 56 7.53 7.76 5.48
N LEU A 57 8.34 6.80 5.05
CA LEU A 57 8.24 6.16 3.73
C LEU A 57 6.81 5.68 3.39
N TYR A 58 6.22 4.80 4.20
CA TYR A 58 4.90 4.21 3.89
C TYR A 58 3.77 5.26 3.84
N PRO A 59 3.59 6.15 4.83
CA PRO A 59 2.61 7.24 4.72
C PRO A 59 2.80 8.11 3.48
N SER A 60 4.06 8.44 3.14
CA SER A 60 4.36 9.26 1.95
C SER A 60 3.96 8.55 0.66
N LEU A 61 4.20 7.24 0.55
CA LEU A 61 3.76 6.43 -0.59
C LEU A 61 2.23 6.34 -0.67
N ILE A 62 1.56 6.11 0.46
CA ILE A 62 0.09 6.06 0.54
C ILE A 62 -0.52 7.35 0.00
N MET A 63 -0.01 8.52 0.41
CA MET A 63 -0.49 9.81 -0.07
C MET A 63 -0.14 10.06 -1.55
N THR A 64 1.11 9.78 -1.95
CA THR A 64 1.61 10.04 -3.32
C THR A 64 0.81 9.27 -4.37
N TYR A 65 0.45 8.03 -4.07
CA TYR A 65 -0.28 7.15 -4.99
C TYR A 65 -1.79 7.05 -4.67
N ASN A 66 -2.29 7.86 -3.73
CA ASN A 66 -3.69 7.86 -3.31
C ASN A 66 -4.20 6.45 -2.94
N LEU A 67 -3.38 5.70 -2.20
CA LEU A 67 -3.69 4.33 -1.81
C LEU A 67 -4.74 4.33 -0.70
N SER A 68 -5.86 3.67 -0.96
CA SER A 68 -6.91 3.43 0.01
C SER A 68 -7.62 2.11 -0.35
N PRO A 69 -8.08 1.32 0.64
CA PRO A 69 -8.91 0.15 0.38
C PRO A 69 -10.11 0.44 -0.55
N ASP A 70 -10.69 1.64 -0.47
CA ASP A 70 -11.85 2.05 -1.28
C ASP A 70 -11.50 2.47 -2.72
N LYS A 71 -10.20 2.58 -3.04
CA LYS A 71 -9.69 3.02 -4.36
C LYS A 71 -9.11 1.88 -5.18
N ILE A 72 -9.12 0.65 -4.66
CA ILE A 72 -8.65 -0.53 -5.36
C ILE A 72 -9.63 -0.90 -6.49
N ILE A 73 -9.10 -1.18 -7.68
CA ILE A 73 -9.88 -1.62 -8.84
C ILE A 73 -9.50 -3.06 -9.13
N LEU A 74 -10.44 -3.99 -8.94
CA LEU A 74 -10.19 -5.42 -9.12
C LEU A 74 -10.55 -5.93 -10.53
N SER A 75 -11.36 -5.18 -11.29
CA SER A 75 -11.81 -5.58 -12.63
C SER A 75 -11.14 -4.76 -13.73
N ARG A 76 -10.62 -5.46 -14.75
CA ARG A 76 -9.94 -4.84 -15.90
C ARG A 76 -10.87 -3.94 -16.71
N GLU A 77 -12.11 -4.38 -16.95
CA GLU A 77 -13.14 -3.58 -17.65
C GLU A 77 -13.40 -2.23 -16.96
N ARG A 78 -13.41 -2.22 -15.61
CA ARG A 78 -13.53 -0.99 -14.84
C ARG A 78 -12.28 -0.12 -14.92
N ALA A 79 -11.09 -0.73 -14.96
CA ALA A 79 -9.86 0.02 -15.16
C ALA A 79 -9.81 0.67 -16.55
N GLU A 80 -10.23 -0.04 -17.61
CA GLU A 80 -10.28 0.46 -18.98
C GLU A 80 -11.26 1.63 -19.12
N SER A 81 -12.50 1.47 -18.67
CA SER A 81 -13.49 2.56 -18.67
C SER A 81 -13.02 3.79 -17.87
N LEU A 82 -12.28 3.59 -16.78
CA LEU A 82 -11.71 4.70 -16.01
C LEU A 82 -10.55 5.40 -16.75
N LYS A 83 -9.72 4.65 -17.47
CA LYS A 83 -8.68 5.21 -18.36
C LYS A 83 -9.30 6.01 -19.50
N GLU A 84 -10.36 5.49 -20.13
CA GLU A 84 -11.12 6.20 -21.16
C GLU A 84 -11.76 7.48 -20.63
N SER A 85 -12.23 7.48 -19.37
CA SER A 85 -12.72 8.68 -18.68
C SER A 85 -11.61 9.68 -18.28
N GLY A 86 -10.36 9.43 -18.66
CA GLY A 86 -9.21 10.32 -18.42
C GLY A 86 -8.65 10.25 -17.01
N LYS A 87 -9.01 9.24 -16.19
CA LYS A 87 -8.45 9.10 -14.84
C LYS A 87 -7.07 8.45 -14.88
N LYS A 88 -6.14 9.01 -14.09
CA LYS A 88 -4.83 8.42 -13.87
C LYS A 88 -4.95 7.20 -12.98
N LEU A 89 -4.52 6.04 -13.48
CA LEU A 89 -4.42 4.80 -12.74
C LEU A 89 -2.96 4.44 -12.49
N HIS A 90 -2.72 3.75 -11.38
CA HIS A 90 -1.41 3.24 -10.99
C HIS A 90 -1.51 1.72 -10.89
N GLU A 91 -0.78 1.02 -11.76
CA GLU A 91 -0.75 -0.43 -11.78
C GLU A 91 0.17 -0.95 -10.66
N ILE A 92 -0.33 -1.93 -9.91
CA ILE A 92 0.34 -2.55 -8.77
C ILE A 92 0.48 -4.04 -9.07
N ASN A 93 1.73 -4.47 -9.28
CA ASN A 93 2.08 -5.83 -9.65
C ASN A 93 2.89 -6.49 -8.54
N PHE A 94 2.36 -7.57 -7.96
CA PHE A 94 3.06 -8.34 -6.93
C PHE A 94 2.66 -9.81 -6.99
N GLN A 95 3.55 -10.67 -6.51
CA GLN A 95 3.24 -12.08 -6.33
C GLN A 95 2.51 -12.31 -5.00
N PHE A 96 1.38 -13.01 -5.05
CA PHE A 96 0.64 -13.45 -3.88
C PHE A 96 0.27 -14.93 -4.04
N ASN A 97 0.62 -15.74 -3.03
CA ASN A 97 0.39 -17.19 -3.06
C ASN A 97 0.88 -17.89 -4.35
N GLY A 98 2.01 -17.44 -4.90
CA GLY A 98 2.60 -17.99 -6.12
C GLY A 98 1.91 -17.54 -7.43
N ARG A 99 0.97 -16.60 -7.36
CA ARG A 99 0.27 -16.02 -8.52
C ARG A 99 0.63 -14.55 -8.66
N ASP A 100 0.78 -14.09 -9.90
CA ASP A 100 0.94 -12.66 -10.16
C ASP A 100 -0.42 -11.98 -10.05
N VAL A 101 -0.53 -11.07 -9.09
CA VAL A 101 -1.69 -10.21 -8.91
C VAL A 101 -1.39 -8.89 -9.62
N LEU A 102 -2.26 -8.57 -10.57
CA LEU A 102 -2.23 -7.33 -11.34
C LEU A 102 -3.44 -6.50 -10.90
N THR A 103 -3.21 -5.39 -10.24
CA THR A 103 -4.27 -4.51 -9.69
C THR A 103 -4.12 -3.08 -10.17
#